data_AF-A0A8J8GE84-F1
#
_entry.id   AF-A0A8J8GE84-F1
#
_cell.length_a   1.000
_cell.length_b   1.000
_cell.length_c   1.000
_cell.angle_alpha   90.00
_cell.angle_beta   90.00
_cell.angle_gamma   90.00
#
_symmetry.space_group_name_H-M   'P 1'
#
loop_
_entity.id
_entity.type
_entity.pdbx_description
1 polymer ?
#
loop_
_entity_poly.entity_id
_entity_poly.type
_entity_poly.pdbx_seq_one_letter_code
_entity_poly.pdbx_strand_id
1 'polypeptide(L)'
;MIIRKKMDAKKLLDEFTKIASFDHERQKFYFVFADKERGGQYTLMKKGTQWSIHGKGETYCDPDETMMNNFDELINFVWKHRSRINQVLKDIPKKVVNG
;
A
#
# COMPACT_ATOMS: atom_id res chain seq x y z
N MET A 1 -10.86 -7.66 2.24
CA MET A 1 -11.13 -6.93 0.97
C MET A 1 -10.30 -7.56 -0.14
N ILE A 2 -10.73 -7.53 -1.40
CA ILE A 2 -9.92 -7.96 -2.57
C ILE A 2 -10.18 -6.99 -3.72
N ILE A 3 -9.12 -6.53 -4.39
CA ILE A 3 -9.19 -5.65 -5.55
C ILE A 3 -9.47 -6.48 -6.81
N ARG A 4 -10.64 -6.31 -7.42
CA ARG A 4 -11.05 -6.95 -8.69
C ARG A 4 -11.30 -5.93 -9.79
N LYS A 5 -11.69 -4.72 -9.43
CA LYS A 5 -11.94 -3.58 -10.33
C LYS A 5 -11.14 -2.36 -9.87
N LYS A 6 -10.95 -1.37 -10.75
CA LYS A 6 -10.24 -0.13 -10.42
C LYS A 6 -10.88 0.65 -9.27
N MET A 7 -12.22 0.61 -9.15
CA MET A 7 -12.92 1.21 -8.02
C MET A 7 -12.55 0.57 -6.66
N ASP A 8 -12.14 -0.70 -6.63
CA ASP A 8 -11.70 -1.35 -5.40
C ASP A 8 -10.33 -0.82 -4.95
N ALA A 9 -9.48 -0.39 -5.90
CA ALA A 9 -8.21 0.26 -5.58
C ALA A 9 -8.45 1.61 -4.88
N LYS A 10 -9.45 2.38 -5.33
CA LYS A 10 -9.88 3.59 -4.61
C LYS A 10 -10.39 3.24 -3.22
N LYS A 11 -11.27 2.25 -3.10
CA LYS A 11 -11.81 1.81 -1.80
C LYS A 11 -10.70 1.37 -0.83
N LEU A 12 -9.65 0.73 -1.33
CA LEU A 12 -8.49 0.37 -0.52
C LEU A 12 -7.80 1.61 0.08
N LEU A 13 -7.65 2.68 -0.71
CA LEU A 13 -7.05 3.94 -0.24
C LEU A 13 -7.93 4.63 0.81
N ASP A 14 -9.25 4.59 0.62
CA ASP A 14 -10.22 5.12 1.58
C ASP A 14 -10.18 4.35 2.92
N GLU A 15 -10.00 3.03 2.86
CA GLU A 15 -9.92 2.14 4.03
C GLU A 15 -8.48 1.87 4.49
N PHE A 16 -7.49 2.61 3.98
CA PHE A 16 -6.07 2.27 4.14
C PHE A 16 -5.63 2.16 5.59
N THR A 17 -6.11 3.03 6.47
CA THR A 17 -5.77 3.02 7.90
C THR A 17 -6.25 1.78 8.64
N LYS A 18 -7.21 1.03 8.08
CA LYS A 18 -7.71 -0.23 8.65
C LYS A 18 -6.86 -1.44 8.29
N ILE A 19 -6.09 -1.34 7.21
CA ILE A 19 -5.30 -2.45 6.64
C ILE A 19 -3.79 -2.23 6.76
N ALA A 20 -3.35 -0.98 6.97
CA ALA A 20 -1.96 -0.62 7.11
C ALA A 20 -1.50 -0.72 8.58
N SER A 21 -0.22 -0.95 8.77
CA SER A 21 0.42 -0.85 10.09
C SER A 21 0.69 0.61 10.42
N PHE A 22 0.50 1.02 11.67
CA PHE A 22 0.75 2.38 12.12
C PHE A 22 2.07 2.44 12.93
N ASP A 23 2.94 3.36 12.55
CA ASP A 23 4.13 3.73 13.31
C ASP A 23 3.81 4.95 14.18
N HIS A 24 3.83 4.75 15.50
CA HIS A 24 3.52 5.79 16.47
C HIS A 24 4.58 6.89 16.55
N GLU A 25 5.85 6.56 16.34
CA GLU A 25 6.96 7.52 16.42
C GLU A 25 6.94 8.47 15.22
N ARG A 26 6.69 7.91 14.02
CA ARG A 26 6.67 8.67 12.76
C ARG A 26 5.29 9.22 12.41
N GLN A 27 4.25 8.80 13.16
CA GLN A 27 2.83 9.08 12.91
C GLN A 27 2.43 8.76 11.46
N LYS A 28 2.82 7.58 10.99
CA LYS A 28 2.74 7.21 9.57
C LYS A 28 2.21 5.79 9.42
N PHE A 29 1.33 5.60 8.43
CA PHE A 29 0.81 4.30 8.05
C PHE A 29 1.66 3.67 6.95
N TYR A 30 1.87 2.36 7.03
CA TYR A 30 2.70 1.58 6.12
C TYR A 30 1.97 0.32 5.65
N PHE A 31 2.03 0.07 4.34
CA PHE A 31 1.53 -1.15 3.73
C PHE A 31 2.59 -1.69 2.78
N VAL A 32 3.18 -2.83 3.15
CA VAL A 32 4.29 -3.45 2.43
C VAL A 32 3.76 -4.60 1.57
N PHE A 33 4.21 -4.70 0.32
CA PHE A 33 3.89 -5.79 -0.59
C PHE A 33 5.02 -6.05 -1.57
N ALA A 34 5.08 -7.26 -2.14
CA ALA A 34 6.16 -7.63 -3.05
C ALA A 34 6.18 -6.79 -4.34
N ASP A 35 7.37 -6.35 -4.76
CA ASP A 35 7.63 -5.80 -6.09
C ASP A 35 7.82 -6.96 -7.07
N LYS A 36 6.82 -7.19 -7.93
CA LYS A 36 6.85 -8.27 -8.93
C LYS A 36 7.81 -7.98 -10.08
N GLU A 37 8.00 -6.71 -10.43
CA GLU A 37 8.70 -6.31 -11.65
C GLU A 37 10.22 -6.33 -11.44
N ARG A 38 10.68 -5.80 -10.31
CA ARG A 38 12.12 -5.64 -10.03
C ARG A 38 12.69 -6.66 -9.05
N GLY A 39 11.84 -7.42 -8.36
CA GLY A 39 12.24 -8.32 -7.28
C GLY A 39 12.58 -7.53 -6.01
N GLY A 40 11.72 -7.62 -5.00
CA GLY A 40 11.85 -6.83 -3.78
C GLY A 40 10.50 -6.53 -3.16
N GLN A 41 10.36 -5.35 -2.58
CA GLN A 41 9.12 -4.87 -1.97
C GLN A 41 8.87 -3.39 -2.27
N TYR A 42 7.59 -3.06 -2.38
CA TYR A 42 7.10 -1.69 -2.29
C TYR A 42 6.47 -1.46 -0.93
N THR A 43 6.67 -0.26 -0.41
CA THR A 43 5.97 0.26 0.75
C THR A 43 5.09 1.41 0.29
N LEU A 44 3.77 1.25 0.39
CA LEU A 44 2.82 2.34 0.26
C LEU A 44 2.62 2.99 1.62
N MET A 45 2.66 4.31 1.68
CA MET A 45 2.65 5.04 2.94
C MET A 45 1.68 6.20 2.94
N LYS A 46 1.16 6.52 4.13
CA LYS A 46 0.28 7.67 4.35
C LYS A 46 0.64 8.40 5.64
N LYS A 47 0.85 9.72 5.57
CA LYS A 47 1.04 10.60 6.72
C LYS A 47 0.05 11.77 6.63
N GLY A 48 -0.94 11.81 7.51
CA GLY A 48 -2.07 12.75 7.39
C GLY A 48 -2.80 12.54 6.06
N THR A 49 -2.73 13.53 5.16
CA THR A 49 -3.32 13.48 3.80
C THR A 49 -2.30 13.13 2.72
N GLN A 50 -1.01 13.07 3.04
CA GLN A 50 0.06 12.87 2.08
C GLN A 50 0.32 11.38 1.86
N TRP A 51 0.54 11.03 0.59
CA TRP A 51 0.87 9.67 0.15
C TRP A 51 2.28 9.61 -0.43
N SER A 52 2.96 8.52 -0.15
CA SER A 52 4.27 8.24 -0.74
C SER A 52 4.48 6.74 -0.95
N ILE A 53 5.38 6.41 -1.87
CA ILE A 53 5.82 5.04 -2.12
C ILE A 53 7.34 4.95 -2.01
N HIS A 54 7.83 3.78 -1.65
CA HIS A 54 9.27 3.50 -1.64
C HIS A 54 9.50 2.05 -2.03
N GLY A 55 10.36 1.82 -3.03
CA GLY A 55 10.78 0.51 -3.46
C GLY A 55 12.15 0.13 -2.90
N LYS A 56 12.27 -1.10 -2.44
CA LYS A 56 13.55 -1.68 -2.00
C LYS A 56 13.62 -3.16 -2.40
N GLY A 57 14.69 -3.54 -3.06
CA GLY A 57 15.06 -4.92 -3.37
C GLY A 57 16.49 -5.22 -2.94
N GLU A 58 16.99 -6.40 -3.31
CA GLU A 58 18.37 -6.81 -3.01
C GLU A 58 19.40 -5.98 -3.80
N THR A 59 19.05 -5.62 -5.04
CA THR A 59 19.93 -4.91 -5.97
C THR A 59 19.58 -3.43 -6.13
N TYR A 60 18.54 -2.95 -5.45
CA TYR A 60 18.15 -1.54 -5.48
C TYR A 60 17.54 -1.09 -4.16
N CYS A 61 17.82 0.15 -3.80
CA CYS A 61 17.07 0.88 -2.80
C CYS A 61 16.76 2.23 -3.44
N ASP A 62 15.49 2.54 -3.63
CA ASP A 62 15.13 3.88 -4.08
C ASP A 62 15.74 4.86 -3.04
N PRO A 63 16.50 5.90 -3.43
CA PRO A 63 17.22 6.73 -2.48
C PRO A 63 16.26 7.52 -1.56
N ASP A 64 15.09 7.87 -2.08
CA ASP A 64 14.07 8.64 -1.39
C ASP A 64 12.67 8.03 -1.58
N GLU A 65 11.70 8.54 -0.82
CA GLU A 65 10.29 8.26 -1.06
C GLU A 65 9.78 9.06 -2.26
N THR A 66 9.00 8.42 -3.13
CA THR A 66 8.31 9.11 -4.22
C THR A 66 6.95 9.61 -3.71
N MET A 67 6.74 10.92 -3.72
CA MET A 67 5.47 11.53 -3.32
C MET A 67 4.39 11.34 -4.39
N MET A 68 3.21 10.86 -3.97
CA MET A 68 2.08 10.59 -4.85
C MET A 68 1.05 11.72 -4.72
N ASN A 69 1.33 12.86 -5.36
CA ASN A 69 0.50 14.06 -5.26
C ASN A 69 -0.78 13.99 -6.12
N ASN A 70 -0.80 13.14 -7.13
CA ASN A 70 -1.96 12.90 -7.97
C ASN A 70 -2.71 11.63 -7.52
N PHE A 71 -3.96 11.80 -7.09
CA PHE A 71 -4.75 10.69 -6.57
C PHE A 71 -5.11 9.65 -7.65
N ASP A 72 -5.26 10.04 -8.91
CA ASP A 72 -5.52 9.10 -10.00
C ASP A 72 -4.29 8.24 -10.33
N GLU A 73 -3.09 8.81 -10.24
CA GLU A 73 -1.83 8.06 -10.36
C GLU A 73 -1.68 7.08 -9.19
N LEU A 74 -2.07 7.48 -7.99
CA LEU A 74 -2.07 6.58 -6.83
C LEU A 74 -3.04 5.41 -7.01
N ILE A 75 -4.26 5.66 -7.51
CA ILE A 75 -5.21 4.60 -7.85
C ILE A 75 -4.63 3.70 -8.94
N ASN A 76 -4.00 4.26 -9.97
CA ASN A 76 -3.35 3.50 -11.03
C ASN A 76 -2.23 2.61 -10.50
N PHE A 77 -1.43 3.12 -9.56
CA PHE A 77 -0.37 2.36 -8.90
C PHE A 77 -0.95 1.16 -8.13
N VAL A 78 -1.93 1.40 -7.26
CA VAL A 78 -2.61 0.31 -6.51
C VAL A 78 -3.23 -0.70 -7.46
N TRP A 79 -3.88 -0.25 -8.53
CA TRP A 79 -4.47 -1.11 -9.55
C TRP A 79 -3.42 -1.95 -10.29
N LYS A 80 -2.30 -1.34 -10.67
CA LYS A 80 -1.17 -2.02 -11.33
C LYS A 80 -0.63 -3.15 -10.45
N HIS A 81 -0.43 -2.88 -9.15
CA HIS A 81 0.15 -3.83 -8.20
C HIS A 81 -0.88 -4.71 -7.46
N ARG A 82 -2.17 -4.64 -7.83
CA ARG A 82 -3.29 -5.32 -7.16
C ARG A 82 -3.09 -6.80 -6.87
N SER A 83 -2.36 -7.53 -7.72
CA SER A 83 -2.13 -8.97 -7.53
C SER A 83 -1.32 -9.24 -6.26
N ARG A 84 -0.28 -8.44 -6.01
CA ARG A 84 0.59 -8.55 -4.83
C ARG A 84 -0.06 -7.95 -3.60
N ILE A 85 -0.75 -6.83 -3.76
CA ILE A 85 -1.58 -6.24 -2.70
C ILE A 85 -2.64 -7.25 -2.24
N ASN A 86 -3.33 -7.93 -3.16
CA ASN A 86 -4.31 -8.96 -2.83
C ASN A 86 -3.72 -10.19 -2.14
N GLN A 87 -2.44 -10.50 -2.31
CA GLN A 87 -1.78 -11.56 -1.54
C GLN A 87 -1.70 -11.13 -0.09
N VAL A 88 -1.15 -9.95 0.18
CA VAL A 88 -1.06 -9.39 1.53
C VAL A 88 -2.44 -9.25 2.19
N LEU A 89 -3.45 -8.74 1.46
CA LEU A 89 -4.81 -8.58 1.99
C LEU A 89 -5.50 -9.89 2.39
N LYS A 90 -5.10 -11.02 1.82
CA LYS A 90 -5.64 -12.34 2.21
C LYS A 90 -5.03 -12.83 3.53
N ASP A 91 -3.80 -12.41 3.79
CA ASP A 91 -3.03 -12.84 4.95
C ASP A 91 -3.27 -11.94 6.17
N ILE A 92 -3.78 -10.72 5.97
CA ILE A 92 -4.29 -9.89 7.06
C ILE A 92 -5.43 -10.67 7.71
N PRO A 93 -5.29 -11.09 8.99
CA PRO A 93 -6.34 -11.77 9.70
C PRO A 93 -7.59 -10.89 9.60
N LYS A 94 -8.71 -11.46 9.15
CA LYS A 94 -9.99 -10.77 9.34
C LYS A 94 -10.11 -10.58 10.84
N LYS A 95 -9.78 -9.39 11.35
CA LYS A 95 -10.14 -9.02 12.71
C LYS A 95 -11.64 -9.22 12.76
N VAL A 96 -12.04 -10.30 13.41
CA VAL A 96 -13.42 -10.55 13.77
C VAL A 96 -13.80 -9.33 14.58
N VAL A 97 -14.63 -8.47 13.99
CA VAL A 97 -15.33 -7.43 14.71
C VAL A 97 -16.29 -8.20 15.62
N ASN A 98 -15.82 -8.58 16.80
CA ASN A 98 -16.70 -9.09 17.84
C ASN A 98 -17.38 -7.89 18.48
N GLY A 99 -18.70 -7.87 18.28
CA GLY A 99 -19.77 -7.25 19.08
C GLY A 99 -19.42 -6.07 19.97
#